data_AF-A0A656AC42-F1
#
_entry.id   AF-A0A656AC42-F1
#
_cell.length_a   1.000
_cell.length_b   1.000
_cell.length_c   1.000
_cell.angle_alpha   90.00
_cell.angle_beta   90.00
_cell.angle_gamma   90.00
#
_symmetry.space_group_name_H-M   'P 1'
#
loop_
_entity.id
_entity.type
_entity.pdbx_description
1 polymer ?
#
loop_
_entity_poly.entity_id
_entity_poly.type
_entity_poly.pdbx_seq_one_letter_code
_entity_poly.pdbx_strand_id
1 'polypeptide(L)'
;MWITNPITMPVIFYFTYKLGAWLMGTPAQSFHFELTWEFLLNQMSTIGPPFLLGCAVCAVLASLIGYFGIRGLWRYSVVRSWQKRRTSKMPENLP
;
A
#
# COMPACT_ATOMS: atom_id res chain seq x y z
N MET A 1 12.15 17.31 3.16
CA MET A 1 11.76 16.12 2.36
C MET A 1 12.22 14.86 3.09
N TRP A 2 11.40 14.29 3.98
CA TRP A 2 11.80 13.21 4.90
C TRP A 2 10.84 12.01 4.78
N ILE A 3 10.92 11.26 3.67
CA ILE A 3 10.36 9.89 3.58
C ILE A 3 11.09 9.04 2.52
N THR A 4 11.71 9.66 1.53
CA THR A 4 12.57 8.98 0.53
C THR A 4 14.02 9.06 0.96
N ASN A 5 14.43 8.15 1.85
CA ASN A 5 15.86 7.85 2.00
C ASN A 5 16.37 7.39 0.60
N PRO A 6 17.56 7.83 0.13
CA PRO A 6 18.11 7.48 -1.18
C PRO A 6 18.12 5.97 -1.49
N ILE A 7 18.01 5.12 -0.46
CA ILE A 7 17.89 3.67 -0.61
C ILE A 7 16.44 3.22 -0.82
N THR A 8 15.46 3.74 -0.09
CA THR A 8 14.05 3.28 -0.21
C THR A 8 13.37 3.79 -1.47
N MET A 9 13.75 4.97 -1.96
CA MET A 9 13.19 5.54 -3.19
C MET A 9 13.35 4.61 -4.41
N PRO A 10 14.55 4.15 -4.79
CA PRO A 10 14.71 3.25 -5.93
C PRO A 10 13.97 1.92 -5.73
N VAL A 11 13.90 1.40 -4.50
CA VAL A 11 13.17 0.16 -4.20
C VAL A 11 11.66 0.32 -4.49
N ILE A 12 11.05 1.38 -3.99
CA ILE A 12 9.61 1.62 -4.20
C ILE A 12 9.31 1.87 -5.68
N PHE A 13 10.12 2.70 -6.34
CA PHE A 13 9.94 3.02 -7.76
C PHE A 13 10.11 1.81 -8.66
N TYR A 14 11.11 0.97 -8.38
CA TYR A 14 11.32 -0.28 -9.11
C TYR A 14 10.14 -1.24 -8.92
N PHE A 15 9.61 -1.35 -7.71
CA PHE A 15 8.47 -2.20 -7.42
C PHE A 15 7.20 -1.76 -8.16
N THR A 16 6.88 -0.47 -8.14
CA THR A 16 5.70 0.05 -8.86
C THR A 16 5.86 -0.05 -10.37
N TYR A 17 7.04 0.23 -10.92
CA TYR A 17 7.32 0.00 -12.34
C TYR A 17 7.15 -1.48 -12.72
N LYS A 18 7.75 -2.40 -11.96
CA LYS A 18 7.68 -3.83 -12.25
C LYS A 18 6.24 -4.34 -12.20
N LEU A 19 5.44 -3.89 -11.23
CA LEU A 19 4.01 -4.20 -11.16
C LEU A 19 3.25 -3.66 -12.37
N GLY A 20 3.53 -2.42 -12.77
CA GLY A 20 2.88 -1.80 -13.92
C GLY A 20 3.25 -2.43 -15.26
N ALA A 21 4.53 -2.76 -15.47
CA ALA A 21 5.02 -3.46 -16.66
C ALA A 21 4.42 -4.87 -16.74
N TRP A 22 4.34 -5.57 -15.60
CA TRP A 22 3.67 -6.86 -15.52
C TRP A 22 2.20 -6.77 -15.91
N LEU A 23 1.48 -5.73 -15.45
CA LEU A 23 0.07 -5.55 -15.79
C LEU A 23 -0.14 -5.11 -17.25
N MET A 24 0.82 -4.41 -17.85
CA MET A 24 0.79 -3.98 -19.25
C MET A 24 1.20 -5.09 -20.23
N GLY A 25 1.74 -6.21 -19.74
CA GLY A 25 2.24 -7.30 -20.57
C GLY A 25 3.47 -6.93 -21.40
N THR A 26 4.12 -5.82 -21.06
CA THR A 26 5.35 -5.37 -21.74
C THR A 26 6.56 -6.04 -21.09
N PRO A 27 7.56 -6.49 -21.87
CA PRO A 27 8.76 -7.09 -21.30
C PRO A 27 9.44 -6.07 -20.40
N ALA A 28 9.59 -6.41 -19.11
CA ALA A 28 10.30 -5.59 -18.16
C ALA A 28 11.75 -5.44 -18.62
N GLN A 29 12.03 -4.33 -19.31
CA GLN A 29 13.35 -4.06 -19.86
C GLN A 29 14.33 -3.95 -18.69
N SER A 30 15.35 -4.81 -18.67
CA SER A 30 16.45 -4.79 -17.71
C SER A 30 17.39 -3.62 -18.04
N PHE A 31 16.87 -2.40 -18.02
CA PHE A 31 17.70 -1.22 -18.10
C PHE A 31 18.25 -0.94 -16.69
N HIS A 32 19.57 -0.74 -16.62
CA HIS A 32 20.23 -0.22 -15.43
C HIS A 32 19.57 1.11 -15.07
N PHE A 33 18.71 1.06 -14.06
CA PHE A 33 17.86 2.17 -13.65
C PHE A 33 18.72 3.16 -12.87
N GLU A 34 19.53 3.94 -13.58
CA GLU A 34 20.12 5.13 -13.01
C GLU A 34 19.01 6.18 -12.91
N LEU A 35 18.53 6.40 -11.69
CA LEU A 35 17.53 7.43 -11.42
C LEU A 35 18.21 8.82 -11.46
N THR A 36 18.71 9.20 -12.64
CA THR A 36 19.20 10.55 -12.95
C THR A 36 18.09 11.36 -13.60
N TRP A 37 18.13 12.67 -13.41
CA TRP A 37 17.08 13.58 -13.89
C TRP A 37 16.97 13.59 -15.42
N GLU A 38 18.08 13.38 -16.12
CA GLU A 38 18.09 13.16 -17.57
C GLU A 38 17.45 11.84 -18.00
N PHE A 39 17.70 10.75 -17.28
CA PHE A 39 17.11 9.45 -17.59
C PHE A 39 15.60 9.49 -17.38
N LEU A 40 15.14 10.17 -16.33
CA LEU A 40 13.71 10.33 -16.07
C LEU A 40 13.02 11.12 -17.18
N LEU A 41 13.64 12.18 -17.70
CA LEU A 41 13.08 12.99 -18.79
C LEU A 41 13.08 12.23 -20.13
N ASN A 42 14.16 11.52 -20.47
CA ASN A 42 14.26 10.78 -21.73
C ASN A 42 13.39 9.51 -21.75
N GLN A 43 13.30 8.80 -20.62
CA GLN A 43 12.58 7.53 -20.54
C GLN A 43 11.15 7.68 -20.02
N MET A 44 10.73 8.89 -19.61
CA MET A 44 9.36 9.15 -19.13
C MET A 44 8.28 8.77 -20.14
N SER A 45 8.53 8.92 -21.44
CA SER A 45 7.56 8.56 -22.48
C SER A 45 7.30 7.04 -22.54
N THR A 46 8.32 6.24 -22.27
CA THR A 46 8.27 4.77 -22.37
C THR A 46 7.96 4.10 -21.02
N ILE A 47 8.52 4.62 -19.93
CA ILE A 47 8.43 4.06 -18.57
C ILE A 47 7.29 4.71 -17.77
N GLY A 48 6.88 5.93 -18.12
CA GLY A 48 5.82 6.66 -17.43
C GLY A 48 4.48 5.92 -17.39
N PRO A 49 3.97 5.37 -18.52
CA PRO A 49 2.70 4.66 -18.53
C PRO A 49 2.65 3.45 -17.58
N PRO A 50 3.58 2.47 -17.63
CA PRO A 50 3.56 1.36 -16.67
C PRO A 50 3.81 1.85 -15.23
N PHE A 51 4.71 2.81 -15.01
CA PHE A 51 4.97 3.34 -13.67
C PHE A 51 3.72 3.95 -13.01
N LEU A 52 3.00 4.83 -13.72
CA LEU A 52 1.78 5.46 -13.21
C LEU A 52 0.68 4.44 -12.95
N LEU A 53 0.56 3.44 -13.83
CA LEU A 53 -0.40 2.36 -13.69
C LEU A 53 -0.10 1.47 -12.47
N GLY A 54 1.17 1.14 -12.23
CA GLY A 54 1.60 0.47 -11.01
C GLY A 54 1.30 1.28 -9.75
N CYS A 55 1.56 2.58 -9.76
CA CYS A 55 1.22 3.49 -8.66
C CYS A 55 -0.30 3.53 -8.40
N ALA A 56 -1.12 3.64 -9.45
CA ALA A 56 -2.56 3.68 -9.34
C ALA A 56 -3.12 2.38 -8.74
N VAL A 57 -2.63 1.21 -9.18
CA VAL A 57 -3.04 -0.08 -8.64
C VAL A 57 -2.65 -0.22 -7.17
N CYS A 58 -1.42 0.14 -6.81
CA CYS A 58 -0.98 0.14 -5.41
C CYS A 58 -1.86 1.05 -4.55
N ALA A 59 -2.21 2.25 -5.04
CA ALA A 59 -3.08 3.19 -4.33
C ALA A 59 -4.50 2.62 -4.13
N VAL A 60 -5.08 2.00 -5.15
CA VAL A 60 -6.41 1.37 -5.07
C VAL A 60 -6.39 0.21 -4.07
N LEU A 61 -5.39 -0.67 -4.15
CA LEU A 61 -5.25 -1.80 -3.22
C LEU A 61 -5.05 -1.32 -1.78
N ALA A 62 -4.16 -0.34 -1.56
CA ALA A 62 -3.93 0.24 -0.25
C ALA A 62 -5.19 0.92 0.30
N SER A 63 -5.97 1.62 -0.54
CA SER A 63 -7.24 2.24 -0.16
C SER A 63 -8.27 1.19 0.26
N LEU A 64 -8.44 0.13 -0.53
CA LEU A 64 -9.34 -0.97 -0.21
C LEU A 64 -8.96 -1.65 1.11
N ILE A 65 -7.69 -2.05 1.25
CA ILE A 65 -7.19 -2.70 2.45
C ILE A 65 -7.33 -1.78 3.67
N GLY A 66 -7.00 -0.50 3.53
CA GLY A 66 -7.15 0.48 4.60
C GLY A 66 -8.61 0.66 5.03
N TYR A 67 -9.53 0.79 4.06
CA TYR A 67 -10.96 0.95 4.34
C TYR A 67 -11.55 -0.26 5.05
N PHE A 68 -11.36 -1.47 4.49
CA PHE A 68 -11.86 -2.70 5.09
C PHE A 68 -11.15 -3.04 6.40
N GLY A 69 -9.84 -2.77 6.49
CA GLY A 69 -9.04 -2.97 7.69
C GLY A 69 -9.52 -2.12 8.86
N ILE A 70 -9.70 -0.80 8.65
CA ILE A 70 -10.21 0.11 9.68
C ILE A 70 -11.64 -0.26 10.06
N ARG A 71 -12.52 -0.54 9.09
CA ARG A 71 -13.91 -0.93 9.36
C ARG A 71 -13.98 -2.24 10.16
N GLY A 72 -13.15 -3.23 9.82
CA GLY A 72 -13.04 -4.51 10.53
C GLY A 72 -12.49 -4.35 11.94
N LEU A 73 -11.38 -3.62 12.10
CA LEU A 73 -10.79 -3.30 13.41
C LEU A 73 -11.76 -2.54 14.30
N TRP A 74 -12.50 -1.58 13.75
CA TRP A 74 -13.53 -0.85 14.48
C TRP A 74 -14.65 -1.79 14.94
N ARG A 75 -15.19 -2.64 14.05
CA ARG A 75 -16.22 -3.63 14.39
C ARG A 75 -15.75 -4.57 15.50
N TYR A 76 -14.53 -5.08 15.39
CA TYR A 76 -13.92 -5.96 16.38
C TYR A 76 -13.74 -5.25 17.73
N SER A 77 -13.22 -4.03 17.72
CA SER A 77 -13.02 -3.20 18.91
C SER A 77 -14.33 -2.91 19.65
N VAL A 78 -15.39 -2.58 18.90
CA VAL A 78 -16.73 -2.34 19.46
C VAL A 78 -17.29 -3.62 20.08
N VAL A 79 -17.37 -4.73 19.35
CA VAL A 79 -17.90 -6.01 19.87
C VAL A 79 -17.13 -6.48 21.11
N ARG A 80 -15.79 -6.40 21.08
CA ARG A 80 -14.93 -6.73 22.22
C ARG A 80 -15.24 -5.85 23.43
N SER A 81 -15.49 -4.55 23.23
CA SER A 81 -15.86 -3.62 24.29
C SER A 81 -17.23 -3.93 24.89
N TRP A 82 -18.21 -4.35 24.09
CA TRP A 82 -19.53 -4.79 24.57
C TRP A 82 -19.46 -6.12 25.33
N GLN A 83 -18.66 -7.09 24.85
CA GLN A 83 -18.44 -8.35 25.55
C GLN A 83 -17.78 -8.12 26.92
N LYS A 84 -16.77 -7.25 27.00
CA LYS A 84 -16.10 -6.91 28.26
C LYS A 84 -17.05 -6.30 29.30
N ARG A 85 -18.08 -5.56 28.86
CA ARG A 85 -19.13 -5.00 29.76
C ARG A 85 -20.16 -6.02 30.22
N ARG A 86 -20.39 -7.10 29.47
CA ARG A 86 -21.35 -8.17 29.85
C ARG A 86 -20.78 -9.12 30.91
N THR A 87 -19.48 -9.40 30.88
CA THR A 87 -18.83 -10.26 31.88
C THR A 87 -18.69 -9.59 33.26
N SER A 88 -18.70 -8.26 33.34
CA SER A 88 -18.66 -7.52 34.62
C SER A 88 -20.02 -7.38 35.32
N LYS A 89 -21.08 -8.03 34.80
CA LYS A 89 -22.42 -8.07 35.41
C LYS A 89 -22.81 -9.49 35.86
N MET A 90 -21.88 -10.26 36.42
CA MET A 90 -22.26 -11.33 37.35
C MET A 90 -22.34 -10.68 38.73
N PRO A 91 -23.55 -10.31 39.23
CA PRO A 91 -23.69 -9.90 40.62
C PRO A 91 -23.28 -11.07 41.50
N GLU A 92 -22.12 -10.97 42.12
CA GLU A 92 -21.67 -11.81 43.22
C GLU A 92 -22.48 -11.46 44.46
N ASN A 93 -23.78 -11.72 44.42
CA ASN A 93 -24.73 -11.62 45.52
C ASN A 93 -25.96 -12.48 45.17
N LEU A 94 -25.82 -13.81 45.26
CA LEU A 94 -26.96 -14.69 45.42
C LEU A 94 -26.87 -15.26 46.86
N PRO A 95 -27.95 -15.16 47.66
CA PRO A 95 -27.95 -15.43 49.10
C PRO A 95 -27.56 -16.87 49.47
#